data_AF-A0AB34Z4Y9-F1
#
_entry.id   AF-A0AB34Z4Y9-F1
#
_cell.length_a   1.000
_cell.length_b   1.000
_cell.length_c   1.000
_cell.angle_alpha   90.00
_cell.angle_beta   90.00
_cell.angle_gamma   90.00
#
_symmetry.space_group_name_H-M   'P 1'
#
loop_
_entity.id
_entity.type
_entity.pdbx_description
1 polymer ?
#
loop_
_entity_poly.entity_id
_entity_poly.type
_entity_poly.pdbx_seq_one_letter_code
_entity_poly.pdbx_strand_id
1 'polypeptide(L)' 'KENTQKDYEHIKVNIYNILIDQLKEKVNIEILKPIIKTYLNSKKKLEYNKVFDTYNYELLELIKNENNSLILKEVV' A
#
# COMPACT_ATOMS: atom_id res chain seq x y z
N LYS A 1 -7.26 -28.55 -9.88
CA LYS A 1 -7.21 -27.35 -9.02
C LYS A 1 -5.92 -26.62 -9.35
N GLU A 2 -5.98 -25.70 -10.30
CA GLU A 2 -4.81 -24.94 -10.75
C GLU A 2 -4.51 -23.81 -9.75
N ASN A 3 -3.32 -23.88 -9.13
CA ASN A 3 -2.46 -22.78 -8.69
C ASN A 3 -3.03 -21.51 -8.00
N THR A 4 -4.00 -21.65 -7.10
CA THR A 4 -4.57 -20.54 -6.29
C THR A 4 -3.53 -19.64 -5.59
N GLN A 5 -2.36 -20.19 -5.21
CA GLN A 5 -1.29 -19.41 -4.59
C GLN A 5 -0.51 -18.54 -5.60
N LYS A 6 -0.25 -19.05 -6.81
CA LYS A 6 0.41 -18.25 -7.85
C LYS A 6 -0.48 -17.10 -8.29
N ASP A 7 -1.79 -17.36 -8.44
CA ASP A 7 -2.76 -16.33 -8.79
C ASP A 7 -2.84 -15.23 -7.72
N TYR A 8 -2.79 -15.61 -6.44
CA TYR A 8 -2.74 -14.65 -5.34
C TYR A 8 -1.48 -13.78 -5.38
N GLU A 9 -0.30 -14.37 -5.57
CA GLU A 9 0.95 -13.60 -5.67
C GLU A 9 0.96 -12.68 -6.90
N HIS A 10 0.43 -13.13 -8.04
CA HIS A 10 0.30 -12.30 -9.24
C HIS A 10 -0.64 -11.10 -9.01
N ILE A 11 -1.81 -11.34 -8.40
CA ILE A 11 -2.73 -10.27 -8.03
C ILE A 11 -2.05 -9.27 -7.09
N LYS A 12 -1.31 -9.76 -6.09
CA LYS A 12 -0.60 -8.92 -5.13
C LYS A 12 0.46 -8.03 -5.79
N VAL A 13 1.26 -8.58 -6.71
CA VAL A 13 2.24 -7.79 -7.48
C VAL A 13 1.57 -6.73 -8.33
N ASN A 14 0.46 -7.07 -9.00
CA ASN A 14 -0.28 -6.09 -9.80
C ASN A 14 -0.84 -4.96 -8.95
N ILE A 15 -1.47 -5.29 -7.82
CA ILE A 15 -1.99 -4.30 -6.86
C ILE A 15 -0.85 -3.41 -6.35
N TYR A 16 0.29 -4.00 -6.00
CA TYR A 16 1.45 -3.25 -5.53
C TYR A 16 1.92 -2.22 -6.57
N ASN A 17 2.07 -2.63 -7.83
CA ASN A 17 2.53 -1.74 -8.90
C ASN A 17 1.53 -0.60 -9.16
N ILE A 18 0.22 -0.89 -9.18
CA ILE A 18 -0.80 0.15 -9.38
C ILE A 18 -0.78 1.17 -8.25
N LEU A 19 -0.69 0.73 -6.99
CA LEU A 19 -0.64 1.64 -5.84
C LEU A 19 0.63 2.50 -5.84
N ILE A 20 1.77 1.95 -6.26
CA ILE A 20 3.01 2.73 -6.46
C ILE A 20 2.79 3.82 -7.51
N ASP A 21 2.25 3.46 -8.68
CA ASP A 21 2.03 4.43 -9.75
C ASP A 21 1.04 5.54 -9.37
N GLN A 22 0.00 5.21 -8.60
CA GLN A 22 -0.98 6.20 -8.13
C GLN A 22 -0.44 7.17 -7.07
N LEU A 23 0.49 6.72 -6.24
CA LEU A 23 0.91 7.45 -5.04
C LEU A 23 2.32 8.06 -5.15
N LYS A 24 3.15 7.63 -6.11
CA LYS A 24 4.53 8.14 -6.29
C LYS A 24 4.61 9.64 -6.59
N GLU A 25 3.58 10.23 -7.16
CA GLU A 25 3.49 11.68 -7.41
C GLU A 25 3.21 12.48 -6.11
N LYS A 26 2.69 11.82 -5.06
CA LYS A 26 2.28 12.44 -3.80
C LYS A 26 3.25 12.15 -2.65
N VAL A 27 3.98 11.04 -2.73
CA VAL A 27 4.82 10.51 -1.65
C VAL A 27 6.11 9.98 -2.24
N ASN A 28 7.24 10.28 -1.60
CA ASN A 28 8.54 9.75 -2.02
C ASN A 28 8.47 8.22 -2.12
N ILE A 29 8.84 7.70 -3.29
CA ILE A 29 8.77 6.27 -3.62
C ILE A 29 9.55 5.40 -2.63
N GLU A 30 10.63 5.89 -2.04
CA GLU A 30 11.44 5.14 -1.06
C GLU A 30 10.69 4.91 0.25
N ILE A 31 9.85 5.87 0.67
CA ILE A 31 8.96 5.76 1.83
C ILE A 31 7.73 4.91 1.47
N LEU A 32 7.22 5.08 0.25
CA LEU A 32 5.98 4.46 -0.20
C LEU A 32 6.10 2.92 -0.32
N LYS A 33 7.20 2.41 -0.89
CA LYS A 33 7.43 0.98 -1.12
C LYS A 33 7.25 0.11 0.14
N PRO A 34 7.94 0.39 1.27
CA PRO A 34 7.78 -0.41 2.49
C PRO A 34 6.38 -0.30 3.09
N ILE A 35 5.73 0.88 3.03
CA ILE A 35 4.36 1.07 3.56
C ILE A 35 3.36 0.23 2.78
N ILE A 36 3.36 0.31 1.44
CA ILE A 36 2.46 -0.51 0.59
C ILE A 36 2.71 -1.99 0.84
N LYS A 37 3.97 -2.41 0.92
CA LYS A 37 4.31 -3.82 1.16
C LYS A 37 3.74 -4.33 2.49
N THR A 38 3.91 -3.57 3.56
CA THR A 38 3.37 -3.90 4.90
C THR A 38 1.85 -3.92 4.88
N TYR A 39 1.22 -2.92 4.26
CA TYR A 39 -0.23 -2.82 4.11
C TYR A 39 -0.82 -4.03 3.36
N LEU A 40 -0.25 -4.43 2.21
CA LEU A 40 -0.76 -5.58 1.46
C LEU A 40 -0.52 -6.91 2.18
N ASN A 41 0.57 -7.03 2.95
CA ASN A 41 0.87 -8.21 3.76
C ASN A 41 -0.09 -8.37 4.96
N SER A 42 -0.67 -7.29 5.46
CA SER A 42 -1.61 -7.34 6.60
C SER A 42 -3.04 -7.74 6.19
N LYS A 43 -3.37 -7.66 4.89
CA LYS A 43 -4.70 -8.03 4.39
C LYS A 43 -4.87 -9.55 4.36
N LYS A 44 -5.97 -10.03 4.96
CA LYS A 44 -6.38 -11.45 4.89
C LYS A 44 -6.70 -11.91 3.47
N LYS A 45 -7.22 -11.01 2.64
CA LYS A 45 -7.53 -11.23 1.22
C LYS A 45 -7.35 -9.92 0.46
N LEU A 46 -6.82 -10.02 -0.75
CA LEU A 46 -6.70 -8.90 -1.68
C LEU A 46 -7.84 -8.93 -2.69
N GLU A 47 -8.40 -7.75 -2.96
CA GLU A 47 -9.53 -7.56 -3.86
C GLU A 47 -9.17 -6.49 -4.89
N TYR A 48 -9.02 -6.89 -6.14
CA TYR A 48 -8.49 -6.02 -7.20
C TYR A 48 -9.38 -4.80 -7.48
N ASN A 49 -10.71 -4.92 -7.31
CA ASN A 49 -11.65 -3.82 -7.46
C ASN A 49 -11.48 -2.71 -6.40
N LYS A 50 -10.82 -2.99 -5.27
CA LYS A 50 -10.60 -2.02 -4.19
C LYS A 50 -9.36 -1.14 -4.39
N VAL A 51 -8.55 -1.42 -5.40
CA VAL A 51 -7.26 -0.75 -5.63
C VAL A 51 -7.43 0.75 -5.91
N PHE A 52 -8.43 1.10 -6.72
CA PHE A 52 -8.61 2.47 -7.21
C PHE A 52 -9.21 3.43 -6.18
N ASP A 53 -9.98 2.90 -5.23
CA ASP A 53 -10.63 3.70 -4.19
C ASP A 53 -10.09 3.32 -2.81
N THR A 54 -10.60 2.23 -2.23
CA THR A 54 -10.38 1.87 -0.82
C THR A 54 -8.89 1.81 -0.46
N TYR A 55 -8.10 1.05 -1.21
CA TYR A 55 -6.69 0.84 -0.86
C TYR A 55 -5.86 2.12 -1.04
N ASN A 56 -6.19 2.93 -2.04
CA ASN A 56 -5.54 4.22 -2.26
C ASN A 56 -5.80 5.17 -1.08
N TYR A 57 -7.06 5.32 -0.67
CA TYR A 57 -7.45 6.19 0.44
C TYR A 57 -6.88 5.73 1.78
N GLU A 58 -6.96 4.43 2.11
CA GLU A 58 -6.38 3.88 3.34
C GLU A 58 -4.87 4.14 3.42
N LEU A 59 -4.14 3.98 2.32
CA LEU A 59 -2.70 4.26 2.27
C LEU A 59 -2.39 5.74 2.44
N LEU A 60 -3.15 6.64 1.82
CA LEU A 60 -2.98 8.08 2.01
C LEU A 60 -3.22 8.50 3.46
N GLU A 61 -4.20 7.90 4.14
CA GLU A 61 -4.46 8.14 5.56
C GLU A 61 -3.32 7.61 6.44
N LEU A 62 -2.85 6.39 6.19
CA LEU A 62 -1.70 5.80 6.89
C LEU A 62 -0.45 6.69 6.77
N ILE A 63 -0.13 7.14 5.56
CA ILE A 63 1.06 7.97 5.31
C ILE A 63 0.93 9.33 6.01
N LYS A 64 -0.25 9.96 6.00
CA LYS A 64 -0.49 11.20 6.75
C LYS A 64 -0.29 11.00 8.25
N ASN A 65 -0.80 9.90 8.80
CA ASN A 65 -0.69 9.59 10.22
C ASN A 65 0.75 9.24 10.63
N GLU A 66 1.48 8.50 9.80
CA GLU A 66 2.90 8.23 10.02
C GLU A 66 3.74 9.50 9.97
N ASN A 67 3.52 10.38 8.99
CA ASN A 67 4.19 11.68 8.91
C ASN A 67 3.90 12.55 10.14
N ASN A 68 2.64 12.59 10.60
CA ASN A 68 2.29 13.31 11.82
C ASN A 68 3.00 12.70 13.05
N SER A 69 3.11 11.38 13.13
CA SER A 69 3.84 10.68 14.20
C SER A 69 5.35 10.96 14.16
N LEU A 70 5.94 11.06 12.97
CA LEU A 70 7.36 11.40 12.80
C LEU A 70 7.63 12.86 13.18
N ILE A 71 6.79 13.81 12.74
CA ILE A 71 6.89 15.23 13.11
C ILE A 71 6.79 15.39 14.64
N LEU A 72 5.89 14.66 15.30
CA LEU A 72 5.76 14.70 16.76
C LEU A 72 6.99 14.12 17.49
N LYS A 73 7.78 13.24 16.88
CA LYS A 73 9.01 12.70 17.48
C LYS A 73 10.21 13.62 17.33
N GLU A 74 10.22 14.50 16.33
CA GLU A 74 11.31 15.47 16.10
C GLU A 74 11.19 16.71 16.99
N VAL A 75 10.01 16.95 17.59
CA VAL A 75 9.69 18.14 18.40
C VAL A 75 9.85 17.89 19.92
N VAL A 76 10.29 16.70 20.34
CA VAL A 76 10.45 16.32 21.77
C VAL A 76 11.91 16.12 22.14
#